data_AF-A0A971AM12-F1
#
_entry.id   AF-A0A971AM12-F1
#
_cell.length_a   1.000
_cell.length_b   1.000
_cell.length_c   1.000
_cell.angle_alpha   90.00
_cell.angle_beta   90.00
_cell.angle_gamma   90.00
#
_symmetry.space_group_name_H-M   'P 1'
#
loop_
_entity.id
_entity.type
_entity.pdbx_description
1 polymer ?
#
loop_
_entity_poly.entity_id
_entity_poly.type
_entity_poly.pdbx_seq_one_letter_code
_entity_poly.pdbx_strand_id
1 'polypeptide(L)'
;MTQLKELPEIASRQLGGFVATPNILAKAKITAADYQKPKMRNKTWQTALAISTALALCVGAAVWVVDDHPTIDDANPHVIDSYSAGENSTPTAVPHISADVPVGSISMSSRNSGSAGTLYADSNGSSFPLVTIDGATYRMLTSPSSVSNGLLGDKLGSVGEFNVEPALGSSGVISNTVARGEEIYAIAGLGSSMIAAPVDGSTRVFQRVSYAGTAIIGNETLEDTLCSASDVKWITLSGVGTIDDAATVQELMQTMLDNADYIGTSVSGSTSMQIGLTNGLTLQLMVGDDAVSACGTWSCPDFFEAFSEAVQ
;
A
#
# COMPACT_ATOMS: atom_id res chain seq x y z
N MET A 1 -30.85 -6.93 -45.26
CA MET A 1 -29.72 -6.06 -44.85
C MET A 1 -30.24 -4.69 -44.45
N THR A 2 -31.01 -4.61 -43.36
CA THR A 2 -31.74 -3.38 -42.99
C THR A 2 -31.54 -2.97 -41.52
N GLN A 3 -31.02 -3.85 -40.65
CA GLN A 3 -30.92 -3.56 -39.22
C GLN A 3 -29.69 -2.73 -38.78
N LEU A 4 -28.67 -2.57 -39.63
CA LEU A 4 -27.46 -1.81 -39.26
C LEU A 4 -27.56 -0.31 -39.52
N LYS A 5 -28.50 0.13 -40.36
CA LYS A 5 -28.65 1.56 -40.72
C LYS A 5 -29.49 2.36 -39.73
N GLU A 6 -30.26 1.70 -38.86
CA GLU A 6 -31.20 2.34 -37.92
C GLU A 6 -30.64 2.51 -36.49
N LEU A 7 -29.45 1.96 -36.21
CA LEU A 7 -28.79 2.09 -34.90
C LEU A 7 -28.56 3.54 -34.43
N PRO A 8 -28.20 4.51 -35.30
CA PRO A 8 -27.98 5.89 -34.86
C PRO A 8 -29.27 6.56 -34.37
N GLU A 9 -30.40 6.21 -34.97
CA GLU A 9 -31.72 6.79 -34.66
C GLU A 9 -32.33 6.18 -33.38
N ILE A 10 -32.03 4.91 -33.10
CA ILE A 10 -32.39 4.26 -31.84
C ILE A 10 -31.53 4.80 -30.68
N ALA A 11 -30.23 5.00 -30.92
CA ALA A 11 -29.32 5.59 -29.93
C ALA A 11 -29.72 7.02 -29.57
N SER A 12 -30.11 7.85 -30.55
CA SER A 12 -30.53 9.23 -30.29
C SER A 12 -31.85 9.32 -29.51
N ARG A 13 -32.77 8.37 -29.71
CA ARG A 13 -34.04 8.29 -28.95
C ARG A 13 -33.85 7.86 -27.50
N GLN A 14 -32.89 6.96 -27.20
CA GLN A 14 -32.67 6.46 -25.84
C GLN A 14 -31.75 7.36 -25.00
N LEU A 15 -30.86 8.13 -25.61
CA LEU A 15 -29.93 9.02 -24.91
C LEU A 15 -30.42 10.46 -24.74
N GLY A 16 -31.66 10.78 -25.15
CA GLY A 16 -32.30 12.06 -24.82
C GLY A 16 -31.51 13.32 -25.23
N GLY A 17 -30.72 13.25 -26.31
CA GLY A 17 -29.89 14.37 -26.77
C GLY A 17 -28.57 14.57 -26.03
N PHE A 18 -28.14 13.66 -25.15
CA PHE A 18 -26.79 13.68 -24.59
C PHE A 18 -25.75 13.29 -25.65
N VAL A 19 -25.02 14.28 -26.16
CA VAL A 19 -23.85 14.06 -27.00
C VAL A 19 -22.62 14.01 -26.09
N ALA A 20 -21.90 12.88 -26.11
CA ALA A 20 -20.66 12.73 -25.36
C ALA A 20 -19.69 13.86 -25.74
N THR A 21 -19.34 14.71 -24.78
CA THR A 21 -18.32 15.74 -24.95
C THR A 21 -17.00 15.09 -25.37
N PRO A 22 -16.16 15.77 -26.18
CA PRO A 22 -14.97 15.18 -26.79
C PRO A 22 -14.01 14.52 -25.79
N ASN A 23 -14.05 14.93 -24.53
CA ASN A 23 -13.28 14.34 -23.43
C ASN A 23 -13.75 12.93 -23.02
N ILE A 24 -15.06 12.67 -23.05
CA ILE A 24 -15.64 11.34 -22.76
C ILE A 24 -15.39 10.39 -23.93
N LEU A 25 -15.42 10.89 -25.17
CA LEU A 25 -15.08 10.12 -26.36
C LEU A 25 -13.59 9.74 -26.37
N ALA A 26 -12.71 10.66 -25.97
CA ALA A 26 -11.28 10.38 -25.82
C ALA A 26 -11.02 9.31 -24.74
N LYS A 27 -11.66 9.42 -23.56
CA LYS A 27 -11.58 8.41 -22.50
C LYS A 27 -12.10 7.04 -22.96
N ALA A 28 -13.26 6.99 -23.64
CA ALA A 28 -13.83 5.74 -24.14
C ALA A 28 -12.94 5.06 -25.19
N LYS A 29 -12.24 5.84 -26.04
CA LYS A 29 -11.28 5.29 -27.02
C LYS A 29 -10.03 4.70 -26.36
N ILE A 30 -9.56 5.31 -25.28
CA ILE A 30 -8.42 4.80 -24.49
C ILE A 30 -8.82 3.51 -23.79
N THR A 31 -9.97 3.48 -23.13
CA THR A 31 -10.49 2.27 -22.46
C THR A 31 -10.78 1.13 -23.44
N ALA A 32 -11.22 1.41 -24.66
CA ALA A 32 -11.42 0.40 -25.70
C ALA A 32 -10.11 -0.13 -26.29
N ALA A 33 -9.01 0.66 -26.25
CA ALA A 33 -7.68 0.21 -26.66
C ALA A 33 -7.03 -0.71 -25.61
N ASP A 34 -7.37 -0.53 -24.33
CA ASP A 34 -6.86 -1.35 -23.22
C ASP A 34 -7.58 -2.70 -23.07
N TYR A 35 -8.71 -2.91 -23.75
CA TYR A 35 -9.39 -4.21 -23.82
C TYR A 35 -8.67 -5.18 -24.77
N GLN A 36 -7.49 -5.67 -24.37
CA GLN A 36 -6.94 -6.90 -24.94
C GLN A 36 -7.69 -8.10 -24.36
N LYS A 37 -8.44 -8.82 -25.22
CA LYS A 37 -9.10 -10.08 -24.84
C LYS A 37 -8.09 -11.04 -24.20
N PRO A 38 -8.33 -11.55 -22.98
CA PRO A 38 -7.47 -12.57 -22.42
C PRO A 38 -7.60 -13.85 -23.26
N LYS A 39 -6.48 -14.29 -23.85
CA LYS A 39 -6.39 -15.60 -24.50
C LYS A 39 -6.52 -16.66 -23.40
N MET A 40 -7.65 -17.36 -23.36
CA MET A 40 -7.80 -18.55 -22.52
C MET A 40 -6.75 -19.58 -22.92
N ARG A 41 -5.77 -19.79 -22.04
CA ARG A 41 -4.70 -20.77 -22.20
C ARG A 41 -5.10 -22.02 -21.43
N ASN A 42 -5.41 -23.08 -22.15
CA ASN A 42 -5.87 -24.36 -21.60
C ASN A 42 -4.83 -24.94 -20.63
N LYS A 43 -5.16 -24.94 -19.33
CA LYS A 43 -4.29 -25.31 -18.20
C LYS A 43 -4.17 -26.82 -17.95
N THR A 44 -4.70 -27.66 -18.84
CA THR A 44 -4.79 -29.11 -18.63
C THR A 44 -3.60 -29.92 -19.15
N TRP A 45 -2.62 -29.30 -19.82
CA TRP A 45 -1.48 -30.02 -20.42
C TRP A 45 -0.14 -29.89 -19.68
N GLN A 46 -0.07 -29.07 -18.62
CA GLN A 46 1.17 -28.88 -17.85
C GLN A 46 1.33 -29.88 -16.69
N THR A 47 0.24 -30.54 -16.26
CA THR A 47 0.27 -31.49 -15.14
C THR A 47 0.79 -32.87 -15.50
N ALA A 48 0.81 -33.25 -16.79
CA ALA A 48 1.30 -34.56 -17.23
C ALA A 48 2.84 -34.64 -17.35
N LEU A 49 3.53 -33.52 -17.59
CA LEU A 49 4.97 -33.54 -17.86
C LEU A 49 5.82 -33.59 -16.58
N ALA A 50 5.34 -33.01 -15.47
CA ALA A 50 6.07 -32.93 -14.20
C ALA A 50 6.18 -34.27 -13.43
N ILE A 51 5.29 -35.23 -13.71
CA ILE A 51 5.29 -36.53 -13.01
C ILE A 51 6.39 -37.47 -13.57
N SER A 52 6.84 -37.25 -14.81
CA SER A 52 7.88 -38.08 -15.44
C SER A 52 9.30 -37.78 -14.93
N THR A 53 9.59 -36.53 -14.56
CA THR A 53 10.91 -36.10 -14.07
C THR A 53 11.18 -36.50 -12.63
N ALA A 54 10.14 -36.65 -11.79
CA ALA A 54 10.30 -37.11 -10.41
C ALA A 54 10.70 -38.59 -10.31
N LEU A 55 10.21 -39.44 -11.23
CA LEU A 55 10.47 -40.88 -11.21
C LEU A 55 11.88 -41.24 -11.71
N ALA A 56 12.46 -40.44 -12.61
CA ALA A 56 13.83 -40.64 -13.09
C ALA A 56 14.90 -40.26 -12.05
N LEU A 57 14.60 -39.28 -11.17
CA LEU A 57 15.53 -38.82 -10.14
C LEU A 57 15.63 -39.78 -8.94
N CYS A 58 14.57 -40.53 -8.64
CA CYS A 58 14.57 -41.51 -7.54
C CYS A 58 15.31 -42.82 -7.87
N VAL A 59 15.59 -43.12 -9.14
CA VAL A 59 16.34 -44.34 -9.53
C VAL A 59 17.84 -44.05 -9.69
N GLY A 60 18.25 -42.80 -9.89
CA GLY A 60 19.66 -42.41 -10.05
C GLY A 60 20.49 -42.31 -8.77
N ALA A 61 19.86 -42.24 -7.59
CA ALA A 61 20.53 -41.96 -6.31
C ALA A 61 21.03 -43.20 -5.55
N ALA A 62 20.85 -44.42 -6.09
CA ALA A 62 21.17 -45.67 -5.37
C ALA A 62 22.49 -46.34 -5.77
N VAL A 63 23.32 -45.75 -6.63
CA VAL A 63 24.53 -46.42 -7.18
C VAL A 63 25.87 -45.76 -6.80
N TRP A 64 25.89 -44.61 -6.13
CA TRP A 64 27.15 -43.93 -5.77
C TRP A 64 27.40 -43.88 -4.25
N VAL A 65 27.45 -45.04 -3.62
CA VAL A 65 28.07 -45.21 -2.30
C VAL A 65 29.15 -46.28 -2.42
N VAL A 66 30.39 -45.87 -2.71
CA VAL A 66 31.65 -46.47 -2.21
C VAL A 66 32.76 -45.40 -2.32
N ASP A 67 33.35 -45.11 -1.16
CA ASP A 67 34.67 -44.54 -0.82
C ASP A 67 35.53 -43.80 -1.87
N ASP A 68 36.01 -42.60 -1.51
CA ASP A 68 37.36 -42.46 -0.93
C ASP A 68 37.58 -41.04 -0.33
N HIS A 69 38.24 -40.96 0.83
CA HIS A 69 38.72 -39.71 1.43
C HIS A 69 40.17 -39.46 0.99
N PRO A 70 40.58 -38.20 0.79
CA PRO A 70 41.59 -37.70 1.72
C PRO A 70 41.40 -36.23 2.15
N THR A 71 41.94 -35.97 3.33
CA THR A 71 42.07 -34.71 4.07
C THR A 71 43.16 -33.79 3.50
N ILE A 72 42.99 -32.46 3.62
CA ILE A 72 43.88 -31.49 4.32
C ILE A 72 43.61 -30.02 3.88
N ASP A 73 43.52 -29.17 4.91
CA ASP A 73 43.76 -27.71 5.08
C ASP A 73 42.94 -26.59 4.39
N ASP A 74 42.16 -25.94 5.26
CA ASP A 74 42.21 -24.53 5.68
C ASP A 74 42.13 -23.34 4.70
N ALA A 75 41.36 -22.36 5.16
CA ALA A 75 41.29 -20.93 4.81
C ALA A 75 40.35 -20.44 3.67
N ASN A 76 39.30 -19.74 4.15
CA ASN A 76 38.57 -18.59 3.57
C ASN A 76 37.53 -18.80 2.44
N PRO A 77 36.28 -18.32 2.60
CA PRO A 77 35.30 -18.29 1.52
C PRO A 77 35.72 -17.29 0.43
N HIS A 78 35.74 -17.78 -0.79
CA HIS A 78 36.10 -17.09 -2.03
C HIS A 78 35.19 -15.87 -2.26
N VAL A 79 35.70 -14.68 -1.96
CA VAL A 79 35.14 -13.41 -2.43
C VAL A 79 35.62 -13.20 -3.86
N ILE A 80 34.71 -12.99 -4.80
CA ILE A 80 35.05 -12.70 -6.19
C ILE A 80 35.51 -11.24 -6.26
N ASP A 81 36.82 -11.03 -6.32
CA ASP A 81 37.41 -9.72 -6.61
C ASP A 81 37.43 -9.47 -8.12
N SER A 82 36.70 -8.44 -8.55
CA SER A 82 36.72 -7.98 -9.94
C SER A 82 37.93 -7.08 -10.18
N TYR A 83 38.89 -7.56 -10.95
CA TYR A 83 40.02 -6.75 -11.43
C TYR A 83 39.66 -6.05 -12.74
N SER A 84 39.92 -4.75 -12.81
CA SER A 84 39.83 -3.95 -14.05
C SER A 84 41.01 -4.29 -14.98
N ALA A 85 40.72 -4.54 -16.26
CA ALA A 85 41.73 -4.75 -17.28
C ALA A 85 42.16 -3.40 -17.89
N GLY A 86 43.43 -3.01 -17.72
CA GLY A 86 44.02 -1.87 -18.43
C GLY A 86 45.09 -1.14 -17.63
N GLU A 87 46.33 -1.30 -18.05
CA GLU A 87 47.51 -0.56 -17.58
C GLU A 87 47.54 0.83 -18.25
N ASN A 88 47.73 1.88 -17.44
CA ASN A 88 48.07 3.28 -17.79
C ASN A 88 46.92 4.31 -17.93
N SER A 89 46.75 5.05 -16.83
CA SER A 89 46.69 6.52 -16.76
C SER A 89 45.46 7.28 -17.31
N THR A 90 44.85 8.01 -16.36
CA THR A 90 43.87 9.11 -16.44
C THR A 90 42.40 8.77 -16.76
N PRO A 91 41.45 9.09 -15.84
CA PRO A 91 40.03 8.85 -16.07
C PRO A 91 39.49 9.91 -17.05
N THR A 92 39.29 9.52 -18.30
CA THR A 92 38.50 10.30 -19.26
C THR A 92 37.15 9.61 -19.42
N ALA A 93 36.09 10.29 -18.96
CA ALA A 93 34.67 10.10 -19.27
C ALA A 93 34.08 8.67 -19.22
N VAL A 94 33.15 8.47 -18.30
CA VAL A 94 32.27 7.29 -18.22
C VAL A 94 31.35 7.24 -19.46
N PRO A 95 31.15 6.08 -20.10
CA PRO A 95 30.18 5.94 -21.17
C PRO A 95 28.76 5.99 -20.61
N HIS A 96 27.99 7.00 -21.02
CA HIS A 96 26.58 7.13 -20.65
C HIS A 96 25.73 6.13 -21.44
N ILE A 97 25.08 5.19 -20.74
CA ILE A 97 23.88 4.52 -21.25
C ILE A 97 22.74 5.53 -21.07
N SER A 98 22.09 5.93 -22.16
CA SER A 98 20.94 6.84 -22.15
C SER A 98 19.67 6.17 -21.61
N ALA A 99 19.70 5.76 -20.34
CA ALA A 99 18.53 5.37 -19.56
C ALA A 99 18.74 5.54 -18.04
N ASP A 100 19.87 6.12 -17.61
CA ASP A 100 20.11 6.39 -16.19
C ASP A 100 19.47 7.73 -15.82
N VAL A 101 18.47 7.66 -14.95
CA VAL A 101 17.89 8.84 -14.30
C VAL A 101 19.00 9.46 -13.44
N PRO A 102 19.22 10.79 -13.44
CA PRO A 102 20.34 11.38 -12.73
C PRO A 102 20.40 10.91 -11.28
N VAL A 103 21.60 10.57 -10.79
CA VAL A 103 21.83 10.28 -9.38
C VAL A 103 21.46 11.53 -8.58
N GLY A 104 20.36 11.48 -7.83
CA GLY A 104 19.73 12.64 -7.19
C GLY A 104 18.36 13.07 -7.74
N SER A 105 17.79 12.35 -8.72
CA SER A 105 16.46 12.61 -9.28
C SER A 105 15.27 12.22 -8.37
N ILE A 106 15.54 11.50 -7.26
CA ILE A 106 14.61 11.43 -6.14
C ILE A 106 15.11 12.40 -5.08
N SER A 107 14.86 13.69 -5.30
CA SER A 107 14.85 14.63 -4.18
C SER A 107 13.57 14.38 -3.39
N MET A 108 13.60 13.46 -2.42
CA MET A 108 12.71 13.63 -1.28
C MET A 108 13.17 14.93 -0.64
N SER A 109 12.37 15.97 -0.76
CA SER A 109 12.59 17.18 0.01
C SER A 109 12.58 16.75 1.47
N SER A 110 13.78 16.75 2.07
CA SER A 110 13.96 16.81 3.52
C SER A 110 13.06 17.96 3.99
N ARG A 111 11.85 17.60 4.44
CA ARG A 111 10.88 18.57 4.89
C ARG A 111 11.33 18.96 6.28
N ASN A 112 11.90 20.15 6.32
CA ASN A 112 12.11 21.02 7.46
C ASN A 112 11.25 20.61 8.68
N SER A 113 11.90 20.23 9.77
CA SER A 113 11.30 19.85 11.06
C SER A 113 10.65 21.07 11.74
N GLY A 114 9.53 21.54 11.21
CA GLY A 114 8.93 22.80 11.67
C GLY A 114 7.50 23.11 11.24
N SER A 115 6.70 22.16 10.77
CA SER A 115 5.25 22.36 10.56
C SER A 115 4.51 21.13 11.06
N ALA A 116 3.53 21.31 11.96
CA ALA A 116 2.66 20.27 12.56
C ALA A 116 2.83 18.88 11.92
N GLY A 117 3.71 18.07 12.54
CA GLY A 117 4.38 16.93 11.93
C GLY A 117 3.45 15.77 11.61
N THR A 118 3.82 15.03 10.55
CA THR A 118 3.20 13.75 10.23
C THR A 118 3.28 12.78 11.42
N LEU A 119 2.18 12.07 11.69
CA LEU A 119 2.13 10.98 12.66
C LEU A 119 2.88 9.75 12.17
N TYR A 120 3.15 9.63 10.87
CA TYR A 120 3.88 8.50 10.33
C TYR A 120 5.37 8.58 10.63
N ALA A 121 5.96 7.45 11.02
CA ALA A 121 7.39 7.32 11.20
C ALA A 121 8.13 7.57 9.88
N ASP A 122 9.28 8.23 9.99
CA ASP A 122 10.16 8.55 8.86
C ASP A 122 10.71 7.26 8.22
N SER A 123 11.06 7.37 6.94
CA SER A 123 11.77 6.28 6.24
C SER A 123 13.16 6.11 6.82
N ASN A 124 13.57 4.86 7.07
CA ASN A 124 14.96 4.54 7.38
C ASN A 124 15.66 4.15 6.06
N GLY A 125 16.46 5.06 5.51
CA GLY A 125 17.00 4.90 4.16
C GLY A 125 15.94 5.12 3.09
N SER A 126 15.67 4.10 2.26
CA SER A 126 14.75 4.22 1.11
C SER A 126 13.34 3.70 1.35
N SER A 127 13.08 3.03 2.48
CA SER A 127 11.80 2.38 2.78
C SER A 127 11.14 2.93 4.03
N PHE A 128 9.81 3.09 4.00
CA PHE A 128 9.03 3.37 5.20
C PHE A 128 8.95 2.13 6.10
N PRO A 129 8.79 2.27 7.42
CA PRO A 129 8.52 1.14 8.31
C PRO A 129 7.11 0.60 8.06
N LEU A 130 7.04 -0.58 7.44
CA LEU A 130 5.83 -1.16 6.89
C LEU A 130 5.62 -2.60 7.37
N VAL A 131 4.33 -2.97 7.46
CA VAL A 131 3.84 -4.34 7.60
C VAL A 131 2.75 -4.53 6.56
N THR A 132 2.81 -5.62 5.80
CA THR A 132 1.76 -6.02 4.85
C THR A 132 1.15 -7.33 5.32
N ILE A 133 -0.17 -7.38 5.41
CA ILE A 133 -0.96 -8.55 5.81
C ILE A 133 -2.00 -8.80 4.72
N ASP A 134 -1.89 -9.91 4.01
CA ASP A 134 -2.87 -10.33 3.00
C ASP A 134 -3.21 -9.23 1.97
N GLY A 135 -2.22 -8.40 1.63
CA GLY A 135 -2.35 -7.28 0.68
C GLY A 135 -2.64 -5.92 1.32
N ALA A 136 -3.08 -5.86 2.58
CA ALA A 136 -3.26 -4.60 3.31
C ALA A 136 -1.91 -4.13 3.83
N THR A 137 -1.51 -2.90 3.50
CA THR A 137 -0.24 -2.34 3.96
C THR A 137 -0.49 -1.33 5.08
N TYR A 138 0.37 -1.38 6.09
CA TYR A 138 0.29 -0.57 7.29
C TYR A 138 1.61 0.13 7.53
N ARG A 139 1.57 1.41 7.87
CA ARG A 139 2.75 2.23 8.16
C ARG A 139 2.82 2.58 9.64
N MET A 140 4.01 2.44 10.23
CA MET A 140 4.22 2.69 11.65
C MET A 140 3.99 4.17 11.99
N LEU A 141 3.37 4.42 13.15
CA LEU A 141 3.19 5.75 13.71
C LEU A 141 4.33 6.12 14.67
N THR A 142 4.65 7.41 14.77
CA THR A 142 5.63 7.98 15.73
C THR A 142 5.06 8.05 17.14
N SER A 143 3.76 8.30 17.26
CA SER A 143 3.04 8.38 18.53
C SER A 143 1.76 7.55 18.49
N PRO A 144 1.44 6.79 19.55
CA PRO A 144 2.25 6.59 20.76
C PRO A 144 3.51 5.73 20.49
N SER A 145 4.55 5.92 21.31
CA SER A 145 5.77 5.12 21.24
C SER A 145 5.62 3.69 21.80
N SER A 146 4.51 3.41 22.49
CA SER A 146 4.11 2.09 22.92
C SER A 146 2.61 2.07 23.25
N VAL A 147 1.92 0.95 23.04
CA VAL A 147 0.54 0.72 23.47
C VAL A 147 0.43 -0.38 24.51
N SER A 148 -0.55 -0.25 25.41
CA SER A 148 -0.84 -1.26 26.42
C SER A 148 -1.55 -2.48 25.82
N ASN A 149 -1.37 -3.65 26.44
CA ASN A 149 -2.05 -4.88 26.02
C ASN A 149 -3.58 -4.79 26.04
N GLY A 150 -4.16 -3.86 26.82
CA GLY A 150 -5.61 -3.64 26.86
C GLY A 150 -6.20 -3.02 25.58
N LEU A 151 -5.36 -2.48 24.69
CA LEU A 151 -5.79 -1.98 23.37
C LEU A 151 -5.70 -3.03 22.27
N LEU A 152 -5.08 -4.19 22.56
CA LEU A 152 -4.91 -5.26 21.58
C LEU A 152 -6.22 -6.03 21.41
N GLY A 153 -6.58 -6.25 20.16
CA GLY A 153 -7.67 -7.14 19.75
C GLY A 153 -7.15 -8.51 19.35
N ASP A 154 -7.79 -9.10 18.36
CA ASP A 154 -7.48 -10.44 17.88
C ASP A 154 -6.07 -10.52 17.26
N LYS A 155 -5.44 -11.68 17.43
CA LYS A 155 -4.19 -12.01 16.73
C LYS A 155 -4.49 -12.19 15.24
N LEU A 156 -3.81 -11.41 14.41
CA LEU A 156 -3.93 -11.44 12.95
C LEU A 156 -2.97 -12.43 12.30
N GLY A 157 -1.81 -12.67 12.92
CA GLY A 157 -0.81 -13.60 12.39
C GLY A 157 0.55 -13.42 13.03
N SER A 158 1.56 -14.04 12.41
CA SER A 158 2.97 -13.87 12.77
C SER A 158 3.78 -13.53 11.52
N VAL A 159 4.80 -12.68 11.66
CA VAL A 159 5.66 -12.26 10.54
C VAL A 159 6.38 -13.48 9.96
N GLY A 160 6.03 -13.83 8.73
CA GLY A 160 6.65 -14.95 8.00
C GLY A 160 7.88 -14.52 7.22
N GLU A 161 7.84 -13.32 6.64
CA GLU A 161 8.90 -12.80 5.77
C GLU A 161 9.38 -11.43 6.26
N PHE A 162 10.70 -11.26 6.27
CA PHE A 162 11.32 -9.95 6.47
C PHE A 162 11.91 -9.51 5.13
N ASN A 163 11.39 -8.43 4.56
CA ASN A 163 11.72 -7.95 3.21
C ASN A 163 11.76 -6.43 3.23
N VAL A 164 12.77 -5.82 2.62
CA VAL A 164 12.96 -4.35 2.57
C VAL A 164 11.75 -3.65 1.95
N GLU A 165 11.10 -4.29 0.98
CA GLU A 165 9.92 -3.79 0.28
C GLU A 165 8.73 -4.75 0.50
N PRO A 166 7.98 -4.62 1.60
CA PRO A 166 6.92 -5.59 1.94
C PRO A 166 5.84 -5.76 0.88
N ALA A 167 5.60 -4.74 0.06
CA ALA A 167 4.62 -4.77 -1.02
C ALA A 167 4.96 -5.74 -2.17
N LEU A 168 6.22 -6.19 -2.28
CA LEU A 168 6.64 -7.16 -3.31
C LEU A 168 6.62 -8.61 -2.82
N GLY A 169 6.27 -8.85 -1.56
CA GLY A 169 6.20 -10.19 -1.00
C GLY A 169 5.04 -11.01 -1.56
N SER A 170 5.12 -12.33 -1.39
CA SER A 170 4.29 -13.28 -2.15
C SER A 170 3.04 -13.79 -1.44
N SER A 171 2.96 -13.72 -0.11
CA SER A 171 1.74 -13.99 0.70
C SER A 171 2.00 -13.85 2.21
N GLY A 172 0.93 -13.73 3.00
CA GLY A 172 0.98 -13.73 4.48
C GLY A 172 1.41 -12.40 5.08
N VAL A 173 2.03 -12.45 6.26
CA VAL A 173 2.55 -11.27 6.96
C VAL A 173 4.00 -11.02 6.57
N ILE A 174 4.26 -9.89 5.90
CA ILE A 174 5.58 -9.45 5.44
C ILE A 174 5.89 -8.12 6.12
N SER A 175 7.11 -7.92 6.62
CA SER A 175 7.52 -6.66 7.24
C SER A 175 8.96 -6.29 6.91
N ASN A 176 9.28 -5.00 6.95
CA ASN A 176 10.66 -4.50 6.95
C ASN A 176 11.08 -3.89 8.29
N THR A 177 10.22 -3.98 9.32
CA THR A 177 10.46 -3.34 10.62
C THR A 177 10.14 -4.24 11.81
N VAL A 178 9.15 -5.12 11.68
CA VAL A 178 8.82 -6.13 12.71
C VAL A 178 9.64 -7.38 12.43
N ALA A 179 10.29 -7.93 13.46
CA ALA A 179 11.13 -9.11 13.31
C ALA A 179 10.33 -10.36 12.91
N ARG A 180 10.97 -11.30 12.21
CA ARG A 180 10.34 -12.57 11.82
C ARG A 180 9.95 -13.37 13.07
N GLY A 181 8.76 -13.99 13.03
CA GLY A 181 8.21 -14.79 14.13
C GLY A 181 7.38 -13.99 15.13
N GLU A 182 7.50 -12.67 15.13
CA GLU A 182 6.71 -11.79 16.00
C GLU A 182 5.22 -11.80 15.61
N GLU A 183 4.37 -11.61 16.61
CA GLU A 183 2.92 -11.63 16.44
C GLU A 183 2.36 -10.24 16.15
N ILE A 184 1.39 -10.20 15.24
CA ILE A 184 0.66 -9.00 14.87
C ILE A 184 -0.76 -9.09 15.41
N TYR A 185 -1.24 -7.99 15.96
CA TYR A 185 -2.54 -7.88 16.60
C TYR A 185 -3.36 -6.76 15.96
N ALA A 186 -4.68 -6.95 15.88
CA ALA A 186 -5.59 -5.85 15.60
C ALA A 186 -5.61 -4.87 16.79
N ILE A 187 -6.05 -3.63 16.56
CA ILE A 187 -6.49 -2.76 17.66
C ILE A 187 -7.97 -3.05 17.94
N ALA A 188 -8.30 -3.28 19.21
CA ALA A 188 -9.67 -3.59 19.62
C ALA A 188 -10.64 -2.49 19.17
N GLY A 189 -11.71 -2.89 18.48
CA GLY A 189 -12.76 -1.98 18.00
C GLY A 189 -12.45 -1.22 16.70
N LEU A 190 -11.25 -1.34 16.12
CA LEU A 190 -10.87 -0.57 14.91
C LEU A 190 -10.74 -1.41 13.64
N GLY A 191 -11.27 -2.64 13.64
CA GLY A 191 -11.28 -3.50 12.47
C GLY A 191 -9.89 -3.63 11.81
N SER A 192 -9.82 -3.32 10.52
CA SER A 192 -8.59 -3.40 9.71
C SER A 192 -7.81 -2.09 9.63
N SER A 193 -8.22 -1.04 10.35
CA SER A 193 -7.68 0.30 10.16
C SER A 193 -6.32 0.49 10.82
N MET A 194 -6.10 -0.21 11.94
CA MET A 194 -4.85 -0.15 12.69
C MET A 194 -4.47 -1.52 13.23
N ILE A 195 -3.17 -1.76 13.28
CA ILE A 195 -2.56 -2.95 13.87
C ILE A 195 -1.51 -2.55 14.90
N ALA A 196 -1.17 -3.49 15.77
CA ALA A 196 -0.12 -3.38 16.75
C ALA A 196 0.88 -4.53 16.59
N ALA A 197 2.17 -4.22 16.71
CA ALA A 197 3.24 -5.19 16.57
C ALA A 197 4.46 -4.79 17.42
N PRO A 198 5.25 -5.77 17.92
CA PRO A 198 6.47 -5.47 18.65
C PRO A 198 7.56 -4.95 17.69
N VAL A 199 8.13 -3.79 18.03
CA VAL A 199 9.28 -3.18 17.36
C VAL A 199 10.21 -2.67 18.45
N ASP A 200 11.47 -3.10 18.43
CA ASP A 200 12.51 -2.68 19.39
C ASP A 200 12.08 -2.83 20.87
N GLY A 201 11.35 -3.92 21.18
CA GLY A 201 10.88 -4.22 22.55
C GLY A 201 9.66 -3.40 23.01
N SER A 202 9.04 -2.62 22.14
CA SER A 202 7.79 -1.90 22.42
C SER A 202 6.69 -2.29 21.43
N THR A 203 5.44 -2.34 21.89
CA THR A 203 4.30 -2.59 21.00
C THR A 203 3.93 -1.30 20.28
N ARG A 204 4.23 -1.21 18.99
CA ARG A 204 4.01 -0.03 18.15
C ARG A 204 2.75 -0.17 17.32
N VAL A 205 2.13 0.98 17.03
CA VAL A 205 0.92 1.05 16.22
C VAL A 205 1.26 1.37 14.77
N PHE A 206 0.52 0.76 13.86
CA PHE A 206 0.57 1.03 12.45
C PHE A 206 -0.82 1.35 11.95
N GLN A 207 -0.93 2.35 11.08
CA GLN A 207 -2.18 2.71 10.41
C GLN A 207 -2.16 2.15 8.99
N ARG A 208 -3.32 1.66 8.53
CA ARG A 208 -3.51 1.18 7.17
C ARG A 208 -3.35 2.32 6.17
N VAL A 209 -2.60 2.07 5.10
CA VAL A 209 -2.28 3.05 4.06
C VAL A 209 -2.34 2.42 2.67
N SER A 210 -2.59 3.25 1.65
CA SER A 210 -2.34 2.90 0.27
C SER A 210 -0.85 2.95 0.01
N TYR A 211 -0.33 1.89 -0.57
CA TYR A 211 1.08 1.75 -0.84
C TYR A 211 1.30 0.87 -2.07
N ALA A 212 2.29 1.22 -2.90
CA ALA A 212 2.64 0.51 -4.13
C ALA A 212 1.44 0.22 -5.06
N GLY A 213 0.49 1.16 -5.19
CA GLY A 213 -0.69 1.02 -6.05
C GLY A 213 -1.80 0.11 -5.48
N THR A 214 -1.68 -0.32 -4.23
CA THR A 214 -2.71 -1.08 -3.50
C THR A 214 -3.35 -0.18 -2.43
N ALA A 215 -4.65 -0.30 -2.22
CA ALA A 215 -5.39 0.44 -1.20
C ALA A 215 -6.46 -0.46 -0.56
N ILE A 216 -7.64 -0.53 -1.19
CA ILE A 216 -8.75 -1.38 -0.77
C ILE A 216 -8.55 -2.83 -1.23
N ILE A 217 -9.10 -3.75 -0.45
CA ILE A 217 -9.14 -5.19 -0.72
C ILE A 217 -10.58 -5.56 -1.05
N GLY A 218 -10.81 -6.12 -2.23
CA GLY A 218 -12.16 -6.49 -2.65
C GLY A 218 -13.05 -5.26 -2.80
N ASN A 219 -14.12 -5.20 -2.00
CA ASN A 219 -15.16 -4.15 -2.05
C ASN A 219 -15.26 -3.36 -0.74
N GLU A 220 -14.15 -3.20 -0.02
CA GLU A 220 -14.12 -2.39 1.20
C GLU A 220 -14.58 -0.95 0.93
N THR A 221 -15.33 -0.42 1.89
CA THR A 221 -15.75 0.97 1.99
C THR A 221 -14.73 1.79 2.79
N LEU A 222 -14.95 3.10 2.91
CA LEU A 222 -14.11 3.93 3.77
C LEU A 222 -14.18 3.48 5.24
N GLU A 223 -15.37 3.11 5.71
CA GLU A 223 -15.60 2.65 7.09
C GLU A 223 -14.76 1.41 7.42
N ASP A 224 -14.69 0.44 6.50
CA ASP A 224 -13.91 -0.80 6.65
C ASP A 224 -12.41 -0.56 6.86
N THR A 225 -11.91 0.58 6.37
CA THR A 225 -10.47 0.93 6.35
C THR A 225 -10.08 2.04 7.32
N LEU A 226 -11.05 2.72 7.94
CA LEU A 226 -10.82 3.91 8.77
C LEU A 226 -11.26 3.75 10.23
N CYS A 227 -12.55 3.86 10.53
CA CYS A 227 -13.16 3.56 11.82
C CYS A 227 -14.66 3.86 11.76
N SER A 228 -15.43 3.34 12.72
CA SER A 228 -16.83 3.69 12.89
C SER A 228 -16.97 5.11 13.45
N ALA A 229 -18.07 5.80 13.12
CA ALA A 229 -18.35 7.14 13.61
C ALA A 229 -18.33 7.23 15.15
N SER A 230 -18.87 6.23 15.84
CA SER A 230 -18.93 6.17 17.31
C SER A 230 -17.56 6.13 17.99
N ASP A 231 -16.51 5.75 17.27
CA ASP A 231 -15.16 5.65 17.82
C ASP A 231 -14.40 6.98 17.80
N VAL A 232 -14.97 8.01 17.17
CA VAL A 232 -14.33 9.32 17.02
C VAL A 232 -14.66 10.22 18.21
N LYS A 233 -13.61 10.89 18.71
CA LYS A 233 -13.65 11.84 19.82
C LYS A 233 -13.47 13.29 19.38
N TRP A 234 -12.59 13.53 18.42
CA TRP A 234 -12.33 14.86 17.86
C TRP A 234 -11.78 14.74 16.45
N ILE A 235 -11.97 15.78 15.65
CA ILE A 235 -11.38 15.90 14.31
C ILE A 235 -10.68 17.25 14.21
N THR A 236 -9.43 17.25 13.74
CA THR A 236 -8.65 18.45 13.45
C THR A 236 -8.30 18.48 11.97
N LEU A 237 -8.70 19.54 11.29
CA LEU A 237 -8.31 19.80 9.90
C LEU A 237 -7.26 20.92 9.86
N SER A 238 -6.08 20.58 9.34
CA SER A 238 -4.93 21.49 9.33
C SER A 238 -5.25 22.80 8.61
N GLY A 239 -5.10 23.92 9.34
CA GLY A 239 -5.37 25.26 8.82
C GLY A 239 -6.83 25.71 8.89
N VAL A 240 -7.74 24.84 9.32
CA VAL A 240 -9.17 25.15 9.48
C VAL A 240 -9.56 25.21 10.95
N GLY A 241 -9.39 24.11 11.70
CA GLY A 241 -9.78 24.09 13.11
C GLY A 241 -9.88 22.68 13.69
N THR A 242 -10.34 22.61 14.93
CA THR A 242 -10.62 21.38 15.67
C THR A 242 -12.06 21.40 16.16
N ILE A 243 -12.77 20.30 15.99
CA ILE A 243 -14.09 20.07 16.57
C ILE A 243 -13.95 18.90 17.55
N ASP A 244 -14.43 19.07 18.78
CA ASP A 244 -14.37 18.08 19.86
C ASP A 244 -15.72 17.86 20.58
N ASP A 245 -16.80 18.46 20.08
CA ASP A 245 -18.16 18.11 20.50
C ASP A 245 -18.55 16.74 19.96
N ALA A 246 -18.83 15.79 20.87
CA ALA A 246 -19.00 14.39 20.51
C ALA A 246 -20.15 14.15 19.52
N ALA A 247 -21.29 14.84 19.68
CA ALA A 247 -22.43 14.65 18.79
C ALA A 247 -22.12 15.16 17.37
N THR A 248 -21.57 16.37 17.30
CA THR A 248 -21.19 17.01 16.04
C THR A 248 -20.11 16.21 15.30
N VAL A 249 -19.08 15.76 16.02
CA VAL A 249 -17.97 14.99 15.43
C VAL A 249 -18.43 13.65 14.89
N GLN A 250 -19.33 12.96 15.60
CA GLN A 250 -19.89 11.69 15.14
C GLN A 250 -20.79 11.88 13.91
N GLU A 251 -21.58 12.96 13.86
CA GLU A 251 -22.40 13.30 12.68
C GLU A 251 -21.53 13.65 11.46
N LEU A 252 -20.45 14.41 11.66
CA LEU A 252 -19.48 14.73 10.61
C LEU A 252 -18.77 13.47 10.10
N MET A 253 -18.33 12.59 11.00
CA MET A 253 -17.73 11.33 10.62
C MET A 253 -18.74 10.46 9.85
N GLN A 254 -20.00 10.39 10.29
CA GLN A 254 -21.04 9.65 9.59
C GLN A 254 -21.28 10.22 8.19
N THR A 255 -21.33 11.54 8.05
CA THR A 255 -21.44 12.23 6.76
C THR A 255 -20.31 11.84 5.83
N MET A 256 -19.08 11.76 6.35
CA MET A 256 -17.93 11.31 5.56
C MET A 256 -18.06 9.85 5.14
N LEU A 257 -18.45 8.96 6.06
CA LEU A 257 -18.57 7.53 5.77
C LEU A 257 -19.69 7.22 4.75
N ASP A 258 -20.81 7.94 4.84
CA ASP A 258 -21.97 7.73 3.97
C ASP A 258 -21.78 8.29 2.56
N ASN A 259 -21.05 9.41 2.43
CA ASN A 259 -20.94 10.16 1.18
C ASN A 259 -19.55 10.10 0.52
N ALA A 260 -18.61 9.35 1.09
CA ALA A 260 -17.27 9.20 0.50
C ALA A 260 -17.27 8.29 -0.73
N ASP A 261 -16.83 8.83 -1.86
CA ASP A 261 -16.65 8.10 -3.11
C ASP A 261 -15.18 7.74 -3.35
N TYR A 262 -14.88 6.45 -3.56
CA TYR A 262 -13.54 6.01 -3.89
C TYR A 262 -13.11 6.48 -5.28
N ILE A 263 -11.99 7.21 -5.38
CA ILE A 263 -11.47 7.77 -6.63
C ILE A 263 -10.11 7.20 -7.06
N GLY A 264 -9.44 6.41 -6.22
CA GLY A 264 -8.23 5.68 -6.58
C GLY A 264 -7.21 5.58 -5.46
N THR A 265 -5.95 5.27 -5.83
CA THR A 265 -4.85 5.02 -4.88
C THR A 265 -3.85 6.18 -4.79
N SER A 266 -4.06 7.23 -5.57
CA SER A 266 -3.14 8.37 -5.63
C SER A 266 -3.34 9.26 -4.42
N VAL A 267 -2.31 9.40 -3.59
CA VAL A 267 -2.33 10.34 -2.47
C VAL A 267 -2.41 11.76 -3.03
N SER A 268 -3.48 12.47 -2.72
CA SER A 268 -3.64 13.90 -2.99
C SER A 268 -3.49 14.68 -1.69
N GLY A 269 -3.06 15.94 -1.81
CA GLY A 269 -3.13 16.88 -0.69
C GLY A 269 -1.83 17.48 -0.21
N SER A 270 -1.94 18.69 0.31
CA SER A 270 -0.86 19.45 0.95
C SER A 270 -1.08 19.60 2.45
N THR A 271 -2.30 19.34 2.93
CA THR A 271 -2.71 19.44 4.33
C THR A 271 -3.01 18.05 4.89
N SER A 272 -3.25 17.99 6.18
CA SER A 272 -3.62 16.76 6.88
C SER A 272 -4.87 16.97 7.72
N MET A 273 -5.60 15.87 7.90
CA MET A 273 -6.65 15.74 8.89
C MET A 273 -6.21 14.71 9.92
N GLN A 274 -6.42 15.01 11.19
CA GLN A 274 -6.21 14.09 12.30
C GLN A 274 -7.55 13.77 12.94
N ILE A 275 -7.77 12.48 13.20
CA ILE A 275 -8.98 11.97 13.83
C ILE A 275 -8.56 11.32 15.14
N GLY A 276 -8.95 11.91 16.25
CA GLY A 276 -8.71 11.35 17.58
C GLY A 276 -9.78 10.36 17.96
N LEU A 277 -9.37 9.19 18.44
CA LEU A 277 -10.26 8.10 18.79
C LEU A 277 -10.54 8.05 20.30
N THR A 278 -11.66 7.46 20.68
CA THR A 278 -12.07 7.28 22.08
C THR A 278 -11.09 6.43 22.89
N ASN A 279 -10.36 5.53 22.22
CA ASN A 279 -9.31 4.70 22.82
C ASN A 279 -7.95 5.42 22.99
N GLY A 280 -7.87 6.70 22.60
CA GLY A 280 -6.69 7.55 22.77
C GLY A 280 -5.67 7.49 21.61
N LEU A 281 -5.92 6.69 20.57
CA LEU A 281 -5.12 6.70 19.34
C LEU A 281 -5.56 7.82 18.41
N THR A 282 -4.70 8.14 17.43
CA THR A 282 -4.98 9.16 16.41
C THR A 282 -4.70 8.59 15.03
N LEU A 283 -5.65 8.76 14.11
CA LEU A 283 -5.48 8.49 12.69
C LEU A 283 -5.05 9.77 11.98
N GLN A 284 -4.22 9.66 10.94
CA GLN A 284 -3.91 10.78 10.05
C GLN A 284 -4.28 10.46 8.61
N LEU A 285 -5.06 11.36 8.00
CA LEU A 285 -5.35 11.40 6.58
C LEU A 285 -4.62 12.58 5.95
N MET A 286 -4.21 12.43 4.69
CA MET A 286 -3.86 13.56 3.84
C MET A 286 -5.14 14.17 3.27
N VAL A 287 -5.15 15.50 3.10
CA VAL A 287 -6.29 16.23 2.56
C VAL A 287 -5.85 17.09 1.39
N GLY A 288 -6.61 17.01 0.29
CA GLY A 288 -6.41 17.81 -0.90
C GLY A 288 -7.73 18.02 -1.64
N ASP A 289 -7.97 19.27 -2.05
CA ASP A 289 -9.27 19.70 -2.58
C ASP A 289 -10.37 19.31 -1.60
N ASP A 290 -11.31 18.46 -2.02
CA ASP A 290 -12.39 17.90 -1.21
C ASP A 290 -12.24 16.37 -1.05
N ALA A 291 -11.00 15.89 -0.95
CA ALA A 291 -10.69 14.47 -0.80
C ALA A 291 -9.79 14.19 0.40
N VAL A 292 -10.00 13.02 1.02
CA VAL A 292 -9.16 12.46 2.07
C VAL A 292 -8.38 11.26 1.54
N SER A 293 -7.15 11.06 2.04
CA SER A 293 -6.31 9.95 1.63
C SER A 293 -5.54 9.32 2.80
N ALA A 294 -5.78 8.02 3.04
CA ALA A 294 -4.88 7.15 3.78
C ALA A 294 -4.86 5.77 3.15
N CYS A 295 -5.94 4.97 3.30
CA CYS A 295 -6.14 3.73 2.56
C CYS A 295 -6.89 4.01 1.26
N GLY A 296 -6.15 4.55 0.29
CA GLY A 296 -6.74 5.08 -0.94
C GLY A 296 -7.27 6.48 -0.75
N THR A 297 -7.85 7.02 -1.82
CA THR A 297 -8.31 8.41 -1.88
C THR A 297 -9.80 8.43 -2.15
N TRP A 298 -10.48 9.21 -1.33
CA TRP A 298 -11.92 9.26 -1.23
C TRP A 298 -12.38 10.72 -1.34
N SER A 299 -13.23 11.01 -2.31
CA SER A 299 -13.83 12.33 -2.49
C SER A 299 -15.04 12.46 -1.56
N CYS A 300 -15.12 13.54 -0.78
CA CYS A 300 -16.27 13.79 0.09
C CYS A 300 -16.52 15.30 0.32
N PRO A 301 -17.05 16.02 -0.67
CA PRO A 301 -17.34 17.46 -0.55
C PRO A 301 -18.28 17.79 0.61
N ASP A 302 -19.31 16.95 0.82
CA ASP A 302 -20.31 17.16 1.87
C ASP A 302 -19.69 17.21 3.28
N PHE A 303 -18.67 16.39 3.54
CA PHE A 303 -17.93 16.45 4.80
C PHE A 303 -17.19 17.78 4.98
N PHE A 304 -16.51 18.27 3.94
CA PHE A 304 -15.73 19.50 4.04
C PHE A 304 -16.63 20.74 4.18
N GLU A 305 -17.77 20.75 3.49
CA GLU A 305 -18.80 21.78 3.66
C GLU A 305 -19.32 21.78 5.11
N ALA A 306 -19.79 20.63 5.60
CA ALA A 306 -20.31 20.49 6.96
C ALA A 306 -19.26 20.83 8.04
N PHE A 307 -18.00 20.42 7.85
CA PHE A 307 -16.91 20.75 8.77
C PHE A 307 -16.66 22.26 8.83
N SER A 308 -16.70 22.94 7.67
CA SER A 308 -16.50 24.40 7.60
C SER A 308 -17.61 25.20 8.27
N GLU A 309 -18.83 24.68 8.29
CA GLU A 309 -19.97 25.27 9.02
C GLU A 309 -19.83 25.06 10.52
N ALA A 310 -19.40 23.86 10.94
CA ALA A 310 -19.32 23.49 12.35
C ALA A 310 -18.15 24.14 13.12
N VAL A 311 -17.10 24.62 12.43
CA VAL A 311 -15.97 25.33 13.06
C VAL A 311 -16.26 26.81 13.35
N GLN A 312 -17.33 27.38 12.81
CA GLN A 312 -17.69 28.80 12.97
C GLN A 312 -18.27 29.12 14.35
#